data_AF-A0A2E9YR42-F1
#
_entry.id   AF-A0A2E9YR42-F1
#
_cell.length_a   1.000
_cell.length_b   1.000
_cell.length_c   1.000
_cell.angle_alpha   90.00
_cell.angle_beta   90.00
_cell.angle_gamma   90.00
#
_symmetry.space_group_name_H-M   'P 1'
#
loop_
_entity.id
_entity.type
_entity.pdbx_description
1 polymer ?
#
loop_
_entity_poly.entity_id
_entity_poly.type
_entity_poly.pdbx_seq_one_letter_code
_entity_poly.pdbx_strand_id
1 'polypeptide(L)' 'MKNRDQIMLKGMMFYGYHGVNPEERLVGQKFVVDVTVECSLVKPSLSDMVSDTVSYSDLFKTVKSIVEGPPHNLLESVA' A
#
# COMPACT_ATOMS: atom_id res chain seq x y z
N MET A 1 19.98 -3.64 20.15
CA MET A 1 19.37 -3.04 18.93
C MET A 1 17.87 -3.30 19.02
N LYS A 2 17.01 -2.28 18.92
CA LYS A 2 15.56 -2.52 18.77
C LYS A 2 15.38 -3.20 17.41
N ASN A 3 15.13 -4.50 17.39
CA ASN A 3 14.52 -5.11 16.22
C ASN A 3 13.16 -4.42 16.07
N ARG A 4 13.02 -3.60 15.02
CA ARG A 4 11.72 -3.05 14.64
C ARG A 4 11.05 -4.17 13.87
N ASP A 5 10.00 -4.75 14.43
CA ASP A 5 9.17 -5.69 13.68
C ASP A 5 8.50 -4.94 12.52
N GLN A 6 8.22 -5.66 11.44
CA GLN A 6 7.69 -5.08 10.22
C GLN A 6 6.60 -5.96 9.63
N ILE A 7 5.55 -5.32 9.13
CA ILE A 7 4.57 -5.93 8.24
C ILE A 7 4.90 -5.45 6.83
N MET A 8 5.10 -6.40 5.90
CA MET A 8 5.48 -6.11 4.52
C MET A 8 4.43 -6.68 3.56
N LEU A 9 3.86 -5.80 2.72
CA LEU A 9 3.07 -6.20 1.56
C LEU A 9 3.89 -5.88 0.33
N LYS A 10 4.29 -6.91 -0.42
CA LYS A 10 5.15 -6.76 -1.59
C LYS A 10 4.42 -7.15 -2.87
N GLY A 11 4.74 -6.46 -3.97
CA GLY A 11 4.25 -6.76 -5.30
C GLY A 11 2.75 -6.57 -5.45
N MET A 12 2.14 -5.65 -4.70
CA MET A 12 0.72 -5.36 -4.86
C MET A 12 0.52 -4.70 -6.23
N MET A 13 -0.32 -5.31 -7.06
CA MET A 13 -0.60 -4.81 -8.41
C MET A 13 -1.99 -4.21 -8.50
N PHE A 14 -2.06 -2.96 -8.93
CA PHE A 14 -3.29 -2.21 -9.13
C PHE A 14 -3.31 -1.58 -10.51
N TYR A 15 -4.50 -1.31 -11.05
CA TYR A 15 -4.65 -0.63 -12.33
C TYR A 15 -5.05 0.83 -12.08
N GLY A 16 -4.25 1.77 -12.55
CA GLY A 16 -4.47 3.20 -12.34
C GLY A 16 -4.25 4.02 -13.60
N TYR A 17 -4.64 5.28 -13.53
CA TYR A 17 -4.59 6.23 -14.67
C TYR A 17 -3.68 7.42 -14.37
N HIS A 18 -2.66 7.22 -13.52
CA HIS A 18 -1.66 8.23 -13.20
C HIS A 18 -0.66 8.38 -14.36
N GLY A 19 -0.20 9.61 -14.58
CA GLY A 19 0.73 9.94 -15.65
C GLY A 19 0.58 11.38 -16.14
N VAL A 20 1.66 11.90 -16.72
CA VAL A 20 1.71 13.25 -17.31
C VAL A 20 1.16 13.23 -18.73
N ASN A 21 1.41 12.15 -19.48
CA ASN A 21 0.99 12.06 -20.86
C ASN A 21 -0.51 11.74 -20.95
N PRO A 22 -1.26 12.39 -21.86
CA PRO A 22 -2.69 12.11 -22.04
C PRO A 22 -2.98 10.64 -22.35
N GLU A 23 -2.08 9.95 -23.05
CA GLU A 23 -2.21 8.53 -23.39
C GLU A 23 -2.17 7.64 -22.14
N GLU A 24 -1.30 7.95 -21.17
CA GLU A 24 -1.21 7.22 -19.88
C GLU A 24 -2.52 7.31 -19.09
N ARG A 25 -3.17 8.48 -19.14
CA ARG A 25 -4.43 8.74 -18.44
C ARG A 25 -5.64 8.16 -19.15
N LEU A 26 -5.53 7.93 -20.46
CA LEU A 26 -6.59 7.33 -21.28
C LEU A 26 -6.57 5.80 -21.19
N VAL A 27 -5.39 5.21 -21.38
CA VAL A 27 -5.23 3.75 -21.39
C VAL A 27 -5.16 3.23 -19.97
N GLY A 28 -4.38 3.87 -19.10
CA GLY A 28 -4.03 3.36 -17.78
C GLY A 28 -2.93 2.30 -17.85
N GLN A 29 -2.39 1.96 -16.68
CA GLN A 29 -1.32 0.97 -16.56
C GLN A 29 -1.33 0.29 -15.19
N LYS A 30 -0.57 -0.80 -15.08
CA LYS A 30 -0.36 -1.49 -13.80
C LYS A 30 0.68 -0.75 -12.98
N PHE A 31 0.36 -0.47 -11.73
CA PHE A 31 1.29 0.02 -10.72
C PHE A 31 1.62 -1.11 -9.75
N VAL A 32 2.90 -1.29 -9.46
CA VAL A 32 3.40 -2.24 -8.46
C VAL A 32 3.80 -1.46 -7.23
N VAL A 33 3.21 -1.79 -6.09
CA VAL A 33 3.43 -1.08 -4.82
C VAL A 33 3.93 -2.04 -3.76
N ASP A 34 5.01 -1.64 -3.10
CA ASP A 34 5.54 -2.27 -1.89
C ASP A 34 5.26 -1.35 -0.70
N VAL A 35 4.69 -1.91 0.38
CA VAL A 35 4.45 -1.20 1.63
C VAL A 35 5.12 -1.93 2.77
N THR A 36 5.87 -1.18 3.58
CA THR A 36 6.47 -1.66 4.84
C THR A 36 5.98 -0.79 5.99
N VAL A 37 5.38 -1.41 7.00
CA VAL A 37 4.93 -0.74 8.22
C VAL A 37 5.76 -1.24 9.38
N GLU A 38 6.52 -0.33 10.00
CA GLU A 38 7.24 -0.62 11.24
C GLU A 38 6.29 -0.49 12.43
N CYS A 39 6.05 -1.60 13.13
CA CYS A 39 5.20 -1.63 14.33
C CYS A 39 5.64 -2.76 15.25
N SER A 40 5.34 -2.68 16.54
CA SER A 40 5.65 -3.79 17.47
C SER A 40 4.70 -4.96 17.21
N LEU A 41 5.22 -6.16 16.99
CA LEU A 41 4.42 -7.38 16.84
C LEU A 41 4.38 -8.22 18.11
N VAL A 42 4.91 -7.70 19.22
CA VAL A 42 4.95 -8.40 20.51
C VAL A 42 3.54 -8.65 21.06
N LYS A 43 2.67 -7.64 21.09
CA LYS A 43 1.29 -7.81 21.60
C LYS A 43 0.46 -8.77 20.73
N PRO A 44 0.35 -8.58 19.40
CA PRO A 44 -0.48 -9.46 18.58
C PRO A 44 0.06 -10.89 18.47
N SER A 45 1.38 -11.10 18.59
CA SER A 45 1.93 -12.47 18.61
C SER A 45 1.56 -13.26 19.87
N LEU A 46 1.16 -12.58 20.95
CA LEU A 46 0.70 -13.21 22.18
C LEU A 46 -0.82 -13.33 22.25
N SER A 47 -1.55 -12.34 21.74
CA SER A 47 -3.01 -12.28 21.86
C SER A 47 -3.77 -12.96 20.73
N ASP A 48 -3.16 -13.11 19.55
CA ASP A 48 -3.81 -13.59 18.33
C ASP A 48 -5.08 -12.80 17.94
N MET A 49 -5.13 -11.51 18.32
CA MET A 49 -6.26 -10.62 18.01
C MET A 49 -5.87 -9.60 16.93
N VAL A 50 -6.68 -9.53 15.86
CA VAL A 50 -6.47 -8.54 14.78
C VAL A 50 -6.55 -7.10 15.27
N SER A 51 -7.32 -6.83 16.33
CA SER A 51 -7.42 -5.51 16.96
C SER A 51 -6.12 -5.05 17.64
N ASP A 52 -5.18 -5.96 17.87
CA ASP A 52 -3.89 -5.66 18.49
C ASP A 52 -2.76 -5.47 17.47
N THR A 53 -3.05 -5.57 16.17
CA THR A 53 -2.09 -5.39 15.09
C THR A 53 -2.57 -4.38 14.04
N VAL A 54 -1.70 -4.05 13.10
CA VAL A 54 -2.11 -3.40 11.86
C VAL A 54 -2.61 -4.47 10.90
N SER A 55 -3.86 -4.35 10.49
CA SER A 55 -4.51 -5.26 9.53
C SER A 55 -3.89 -5.10 8.14
N TYR A 56 -3.22 -6.15 7.65
CA TYR A 56 -2.73 -6.18 6.27
C TYR A 56 -3.87 -6.08 5.24
N SER A 57 -5.08 -6.54 5.59
CA SER A 57 -6.26 -6.43 4.73
C SER A 57 -6.66 -4.96 4.55
N ASP A 58 -6.59 -4.18 5.63
CA ASP A 58 -6.94 -2.76 5.56
C ASP A 58 -5.84 -1.96 4.89
N LEU A 59 -4.56 -2.28 5.12
CA LEU A 59 -3.44 -1.72 4.34
C LEU A 59 -3.64 -1.93 2.84
N PHE A 60 -3.95 -3.17 2.41
CA PHE A 60 -4.19 -3.47 1.01
C PHE A 60 -5.34 -2.65 0.43
N LYS A 61 -6.47 -2.54 1.15
CA LYS A 61 -7.63 -1.76 0.70
C LYS A 61 -7.32 -0.27 0.60
N THR A 62 -6.60 0.28 1.57
CA THR A 62 -6.19 1.68 1.56
C THR A 62 -5.30 1.97 0.36
N VAL A 63 -4.26 1.16 0.14
CA VAL A 63 -3.35 1.33 -1.01
C VAL A 63 -4.12 1.20 -2.33
N LYS A 64 -4.96 0.17 -2.45
CA LYS A 64 -5.84 -0.01 -3.61
C LYS A 64 -6.66 1.24 -3.91
N SER A 65 -7.31 1.81 -2.88
CA SER A 65 -8.18 2.98 -3.05
C SER A 65 -7.45 4.24 -3.52
N ILE A 66 -6.16 4.37 -3.16
CA ILE A 66 -5.31 5.48 -3.59
C ILE A 66 -4.88 5.27 -5.04
N VAL A 67 -4.38 4.08 -5.38
CA VAL A 67 -3.82 3.79 -6.71
C VAL A 67 -4.89 3.62 -7.80
N GLU A 68 -6.07 3.13 -7.46
CA GLU A 68 -7.22 3.05 -8.37
C GLU A 68 -8.10 4.32 -8.31
N GLY A 69 -7.67 5.31 -7.52
CA GLY A 69 -8.39 6.56 -7.27
C GLY A 69 -8.22 7.61 -8.37
N PRO A 70 -8.50 8.89 -8.06
CA PRO A 70 -8.33 9.99 -9.01
C PRO A 70 -6.92 10.05 -9.61
N PRO A 71 -6.79 10.33 -10.91
CA PRO A 71 -5.50 10.36 -11.58
C PRO A 71 -4.64 11.54 -11.13
N HIS A 72 -3.38 11.25 -10.83
CA HIS A 72 -2.33 12.20 -10.49
C HIS A 72 -1.32 12.26 -11.63
N ASN A 73 -0.63 13.39 -11.77
CA ASN A 73 0.39 13.54 -12.80
C ASN A 73 1.69 12.82 -12.43
N LEU A 74 2.02 12.80 -11.13
CA LEU A 74 3.29 12.35 -10.58
C LEU A 74 3.06 11.17 -9.61
N LEU A 75 3.96 10.20 -9.60
CA LEU A 75 3.90 9.06 -8.68
C LEU A 75 4.14 9.50 -7.24
N GLU A 76 4.90 10.59 -7.06
CA GLU A 76 5.14 11.25 -5.78
C GLU A 76 3.86 11.80 -5.14
N SER A 77 2.80 12.03 -5.91
CA SER A 77 1.49 12.41 -5.35
C SER A 77 0.64 11.20 -4.98
N VAL A 78 0.97 10.01 -5.49
CA VAL A 78 0.27 8.75 -5.22
C VAL A 78 0.88 8.04 -4.00
N ALA A 79 2.20 8.15 -3.81
CA ALA A 79 2.94 7.58 -2.69
C ALA A 79 2.87 8.44 -1.42
#